data_AF-A0A4Q9QGD2-F1
#
_entry.id   AF-A0A4Q9QGD2-F1
#
_cell.length_a   1.000
_cell.length_b   1.000
_cell.length_c   1.000
_cell.angle_alpha   90.00
_cell.angle_beta   90.00
_cell.angle_gamma   90.00
#
_symmetry.space_group_name_H-M   'P 1'
#
loop_
_entity.id
_entity.type
_entity.pdbx_description
1 polymer ?
#
loop_
_entity_poly.entity_id
_entity_poly.type
_entity_poly.pdbx_seq_one_letter_code
_entity_poly.pdbx_strand_id
1 'polypeptide(L)' 'MATHSEMVLEQAMLAVLGACIDLGYDVDRLTQKAQVLVLDNSKYTYVEQPHASTPHEAIERALSTVKSAPRL' A
#
# COMPACT_ATOMS: atom_id res chain seq x y z
N MET A 1 -0.16 12.60 -15.28
CA MET A 1 0.35 13.30 -14.08
C MET A 1 -0.50 12.84 -12.91
N ALA A 2 0.10 12.34 -11.82
CA ALA A 2 -0.64 12.04 -10.61
C ALA A 2 -1.17 13.35 -9.99
N THR A 3 -2.39 13.32 -9.51
CA THR A 3 -2.99 14.40 -8.73
C THR A 3 -2.25 14.56 -7.40
N HIS A 4 -2.33 15.75 -6.81
CA HIS A 4 -1.75 16.01 -5.48
C HIS A 4 -2.26 15.00 -4.43
N SER A 5 -3.54 14.65 -4.49
CA SER A 5 -4.15 13.66 -3.57
C SER A 5 -3.57 12.26 -3.75
N GLU A 6 -3.32 11.82 -4.99
CA GLU A 6 -2.69 10.51 -5.27
C GLU A 6 -1.25 10.45 -4.74
N MET A 7 -0.46 11.52 -4.92
CA MET A 7 0.90 11.59 -4.39
C MET A 7 0.92 11.56 -2.85
N VAL A 8 0.01 12.28 -2.19
CA VAL A 8 -0.11 12.27 -0.72
C VAL A 8 -0.48 10.88 -0.21
N LEU A 9 -1.42 10.20 -0.87
CA LEU A 9 -1.83 8.84 -0.48
C LEU A 9 -0.69 7.84 -0.66
N GLU A 10 0.07 7.93 -1.76
CA GLU A 10 1.22 7.08 -2.02
C GLU A 10 2.30 7.27 -0.95
N GLN A 11 2.64 8.52 -0.62
CA GLN A 11 3.61 8.82 0.45
C GLN A 11 3.13 8.30 1.81
N ALA A 12 1.85 8.44 2.13
CA ALA A 12 1.29 7.91 3.38
C ALA A 12 1.39 6.37 3.45
N MET A 13 1.10 5.67 2.35
CA MET A 13 1.25 4.21 2.28
C MET A 13 2.70 3.77 2.47
N LEU A 14 3.65 4.44 1.80
CA LEU A 14 5.08 4.16 1.95
C LEU A 14 5.55 4.36 3.40
N ALA A 15 5.13 5.44 4.05
CA ALA A 15 5.49 5.73 5.43
C ALA A 15 4.94 4.68 6.42
N VAL A 16 3.68 4.25 6.25
CA VAL A 16 3.07 3.21 7.10
C VAL A 16 3.80 1.87 6.93
N LEU A 17 4.07 1.46 5.69
CA LEU A 17 4.80 0.22 5.41
C LEU A 17 6.25 0.27 5.94
N GLY A 18 6.93 1.41 5.80
CA GLY A 18 8.26 1.64 6.36
C GLY A 18 8.27 1.49 7.89
N ALA A 19 7.31 2.15 8.57
CA ALA A 19 7.16 2.01 10.02
C ALA A 19 6.86 0.56 10.44
N CYS A 20 6.11 -0.21 9.65
CA CYS A 20 5.90 -1.63 9.91
C CYS A 20 7.22 -2.43 9.84
N ILE A 21 8.12 -2.13 8.89
CA ILE A 21 9.45 -2.76 8.83
C ILE A 21 10.26 -2.39 10.07
N ASP A 22 10.31 -1.11 10.44
CA ASP A 22 11.12 -0.62 11.56
C ASP A 22 10.65 -1.19 12.90
N LEU A 23 9.34 -1.45 13.05
CA LEU A 23 8.75 -2.10 14.21
C LEU A 23 8.89 -3.64 14.19
N GLY A 24 9.50 -4.22 13.17
CA GLY A 24 9.77 -5.66 13.06
C GLY A 24 8.55 -6.49 12.65
N TYR A 25 7.52 -5.89 12.06
CA TYR A 25 6.40 -6.65 11.52
C TYR A 25 6.79 -7.39 10.25
N ASP A 26 6.14 -8.53 10.01
CA ASP A 26 6.21 -9.25 8.75
C ASP A 26 5.40 -8.50 7.69
N VAL A 27 6.09 -7.59 6.99
CA VAL A 27 5.47 -6.70 6.01
C VAL A 27 4.99 -7.48 4.78
N ASP A 28 5.65 -8.58 4.41
CA ASP A 28 5.19 -9.45 3.30
C ASP A 28 3.80 -10.02 3.59
N ARG A 29 3.64 -10.62 4.78
CA ARG A 29 2.36 -11.15 5.24
C ARG A 29 1.30 -10.07 5.42
N LEU A 30 1.71 -8.87 5.86
CA LEU A 30 0.84 -7.72 6.00
C LEU A 30 0.29 -7.27 4.63
N THR A 31 1.14 -7.16 3.60
CA THR A 31 0.71 -6.83 2.24
C THR A 31 -0.15 -7.90 1.60
N GLN A 32 0.16 -9.18 1.79
CA GLN A 32 -0.69 -10.27 1.30
C GLN A 32 -2.10 -10.18 1.91
N LYS A 33 -2.20 -9.90 3.22
CA LYS A 33 -3.48 -9.70 3.89
C LYS A 33 -4.20 -8.45 3.36
N ALA A 34 -3.50 -7.36 3.10
CA ALA A 34 -4.09 -6.14 2.53
C ALA A 34 -4.68 -6.40 1.14
N GLN A 35 -4.01 -7.18 0.29
CA GLN A 35 -4.52 -7.57 -1.04
C GLN A 35 -5.83 -8.38 -0.92
N VAL A 36 -5.90 -9.32 0.03
CA VAL A 36 -7.14 -10.07 0.30
C VAL A 36 -8.26 -9.15 0.77
N LEU A 37 -7.97 -8.19 1.65
CA LEU A 37 -8.97 -7.23 2.14
C LEU A 37 -9.53 -6.34 1.02
N VAL A 38 -8.72 -6.01 0.01
CA VAL A 38 -9.19 -5.28 -1.17
C VAL A 38 -10.15 -6.14 -2.00
N LEU A 39 -9.82 -7.42 -2.22
CA LEU A 39 -10.59 -8.32 -3.08
C LEU A 39 -11.91 -8.80 -2.45
N ASP A 40 -11.92 -9.06 -1.13
CA ASP A 40 -13.04 -9.72 -0.43
C ASP A 40 -14.17 -8.76 -0.03
N ASN A 41 -14.31 -7.63 -0.73
CA ASN A 41 -15.30 -6.58 -0.43
C ASN A 41 -15.33 -6.24 1.08
N SER A 42 -14.14 -6.15 1.67
CA SER A 42 -14.02 -5.95 3.10
C SER A 42 -14.59 -4.58 3.46
N LYS A 43 -14.92 -4.37 4.74
CA LYS A 43 -15.31 -3.04 5.26
C LYS A 43 -14.25 -1.95 5.06
N TYR A 44 -13.06 -2.31 4.57
CA TYR A 44 -11.95 -1.41 4.25
C TYR A 44 -11.84 -1.11 2.75
N THR A 45 -12.71 -1.67 1.91
CA THR A 45 -12.77 -1.41 0.47
C THR A 45 -13.56 -0.13 0.21
N TYR A 46 -12.94 0.84 -0.47
CA TYR A 46 -13.62 2.06 -0.91
C TYR A 46 -14.30 1.80 -2.27
N VAL A 47 -15.64 1.77 -2.28
CA VAL A 47 -16.45 1.32 -3.43
C VAL A 47 -16.51 2.35 -4.57
N GLU A 48 -16.25 3.63 -4.30
CA GLU A 48 -16.25 4.70 -5.31
C GLU A 48 -14.86 4.90 -5.94
N GLN A 49 -14.21 3.84 -6.43
CA GLN A 49 -12.98 4.03 -7.22
C GLN A 49 -13.33 4.31 -8.69
N PRO A 50 -13.06 5.52 -9.21
CA PRO A 50 -13.40 5.87 -10.59
C PRO A 50 -12.44 5.27 -11.62
N HIS A 51 -11.29 4.72 -11.23
CA HIS A 51 -10.24 4.28 -12.15
C HIS A 51 -9.75 2.86 -11.86
N ALA A 52 -9.48 2.12 -12.92
CA ALA A 52 -9.09 0.71 -12.92
C ALA A 52 -7.60 0.47 -12.57
N SER A 53 -6.94 1.36 -11.83
CA SER A 53 -5.66 1.01 -11.22
C SER A 53 -5.95 0.00 -10.13
N THR A 54 -5.57 -1.26 -10.33
CA THR A 54 -5.92 -2.30 -9.38
C THR A 54 -5.22 -1.99 -8.05
N PRO A 55 -5.93 -1.88 -6.91
CA PRO A 55 -5.28 -1.55 -5.64
C PRO A 55 -4.20 -2.57 -5.25
N HIS A 56 -4.27 -3.77 -5.84
CA HIS A 56 -3.24 -4.80 -5.76
C HIS A 56 -1.88 -4.34 -6.29
N GLU A 57 -1.82 -3.74 -7.48
CA GLU A 57 -0.58 -3.22 -8.09
C GLU A 57 0.02 -2.08 -7.26
N ALA A 58 -0.85 -1.23 -6.69
CA ALA A 58 -0.40 -0.14 -5.81
C ALA A 58 0.27 -0.68 -4.54
N ILE A 59 -0.29 -1.74 -3.94
CA ILE A 59 0.28 -2.41 -2.77
C ILE A 59 1.63 -3.06 -3.12
N GLU A 60 1.75 -3.75 -4.25
CA GLU A 60 3.01 -4.38 -4.67
C GLU A 60 4.11 -3.37 -4.96
N ARG A 61 3.75 -2.26 -5.62
CA ARG A 61 4.70 -1.18 -5.89
C ARG A 61 5.21 -0.57 -4.59
N ALA A 62 4.31 -0.26 -3.66
CA ALA A 62 4.67 0.30 -2.37
C ALA A 62 5.58 -0.65 -1.58
N LEU A 63 5.30 -1.95 -1.58
CA LEU A 63 6.15 -2.96 -0.96
C LEU A 63 7.55 -2.97 -1.56
N SER A 64 7.64 -2.99 -2.89
CA SER A 64 8.92 -2.98 -3.62
C SER A 64 9.74 -1.73 -3.28
N THR A 65 9.10 -0.55 -3.30
CA THR A 65 9.75 0.72 -2.97
C THR A 65 10.30 0.72 -1.55
N VAL A 66 9.50 0.35 -0.54
CA VAL A 66 9.94 0.36 0.87
C VAL A 66 11.04 -0.67 1.13
N LYS A 67 10.98 -1.84 0.48
CA LYS A 67 12.04 -2.86 0.59
C LYS A 67 13.36 -2.43 -0.06
N SER A 68 13.29 -1.64 -1.11
CA SER A 68 14.46 -1.12 -1.83
C SER A 68 15.07 0.12 -1.16
N ALA A 69 14.37 0.74 -0.21
CA ALA A 69 14.84 1.93 0.48
C ALA A 69 16.03 1.60 1.41
N PRO A 70 17.10 2.41 1.40
CA PRO A 70 18.20 2.24 2.35
C PRO A 70 17.69 2.46 3.78
N ARG A 71 18.00 1.53 4.67
CA ARG A 71 17.65 1.61 6.09
C ARG A 71 18.67 2.50 6.80
N LEU A 72 18.21 3.49 7.55
CA LEU A 72 19.04 4.39 8.38
C LEU A 72 19.47 3.71 9.68
#